data_AF-A0AAC9BNL5-F1
#
_entry.id   AF-A0AAC9BNL5-F1
#
_cell.length_a   1.000
_cell.length_b   1.000
_cell.length_c   1.000
_cell.angle_alpha   90.00
_cell.angle_beta   90.00
_cell.angle_gamma   90.00
#
_symmetry.space_group_name_H-M   'P 1'
#
loop_
_entity.id
_entity.type
_entity.pdbx_description
1 polymer ?
#
loop_
_entity_poly.entity_id
_entity_poly.type
_entity_poly.pdbx_seq_one_letter_code
_entity_poly.pdbx_strand_id
1 'polypeptide(L)'
;MHTQGLLPHEGDRDASVLAQQDWQQTLVQALAFRVSSTSAYADKAVAYIAGWLPAYRSSSNPVDEAGLVQFLFGLDLVREHVSAELTARIPAFGAQLAEAYLTPARRVGDDSTLLNNWQSHRVKLATAGAYLSGDKRWIDAARAAFIGHVRQNVRDDGSTYDFAQRDAMHYVVFNLEPLLMAASMAAAHGHDWYGAPEIRGRLASALNWLAPFARGERQHEEFVHSTVKFDARRAAANVKGYAGLWQRNEAADLYRIASHLDPQFRAVSVGLDATPVVRTLFPA
;
A
#
# COMPACT_ATOMS: atom_id res chain seq x y z
N MET A 1 -11.87 -12.50 -3.71
CA MET A 1 -12.09 -11.12 -4.20
C MET A 1 -11.24 -10.93 -5.43
N HIS A 2 -11.77 -10.30 -6.48
CA HIS A 2 -11.03 -10.01 -7.71
C HIS A 2 -11.53 -8.69 -8.32
N THR A 3 -10.61 -7.75 -8.54
CA THR A 3 -10.89 -6.44 -9.12
C THR A 3 -9.90 -6.06 -10.22
N GLN A 4 -8.71 -6.65 -10.23
CA GLN A 4 -7.62 -6.40 -11.15
C GLN A 4 -8.01 -6.74 -12.59
N GLY A 5 -7.78 -5.81 -13.52
CA GLY A 5 -8.05 -6.03 -14.94
C GLY A 5 -9.53 -5.94 -15.35
N LEU A 6 -10.43 -5.70 -14.39
CA LEU A 6 -11.86 -5.52 -14.61
C LEU A 6 -12.24 -4.04 -14.62
N LEU A 7 -13.12 -3.65 -15.56
CA LEU A 7 -13.79 -2.35 -15.54
C LEU A 7 -14.98 -2.37 -14.55
N PRO A 8 -15.52 -1.20 -14.15
CA PRO A 8 -16.77 -1.14 -13.39
C PRO A 8 -17.86 -2.01 -14.03
N HIS A 9 -18.63 -2.74 -13.21
CA HIS A 9 -19.70 -3.64 -13.63
C HIS A 9 -19.27 -4.89 -14.42
N GLU A 10 -17.97 -5.20 -14.51
CA GLU A 10 -17.48 -6.44 -15.13
C GLU A 10 -17.21 -7.54 -14.10
N GLY A 11 -17.70 -8.75 -14.41
CA GLY A 11 -17.53 -9.93 -13.56
C GLY A 11 -17.96 -9.66 -12.12
N ASP A 12 -17.17 -10.15 -11.17
CA ASP A 12 -17.43 -9.96 -9.74
C ASP A 12 -16.78 -8.69 -9.17
N ARG A 13 -16.43 -7.71 -10.01
CA ARG A 13 -15.69 -6.51 -9.56
C ARG A 13 -16.47 -5.76 -8.48
N ASP A 14 -17.74 -5.44 -8.73
CA ASP A 14 -18.52 -4.60 -7.82
C ASP A 14 -18.76 -5.29 -6.47
N ALA A 15 -19.04 -6.59 -6.51
CA ALA A 15 -19.15 -7.42 -5.31
C ALA A 15 -17.81 -7.49 -4.54
N SER A 16 -16.69 -7.59 -5.26
CA SER A 16 -15.36 -7.58 -4.66
C SER A 16 -15.03 -6.22 -4.02
N VAL A 17 -15.33 -5.11 -4.70
CA VAL A 17 -15.15 -3.76 -4.15
C VAL A 17 -16.01 -3.57 -2.89
N LEU A 18 -17.26 -4.06 -2.91
CA LEU A 18 -18.14 -4.02 -1.74
C LEU A 18 -17.55 -4.82 -0.57
N ALA A 19 -17.07 -6.04 -0.81
CA ALA A 19 -16.45 -6.87 0.22
C ALA A 19 -15.14 -6.25 0.77
N GLN A 20 -14.37 -5.55 -0.07
CA GLN A 20 -13.16 -4.83 0.36
C GLN A 20 -13.46 -3.66 1.31
N GLN A 21 -14.70 -3.15 1.34
CA GLN A 21 -15.08 -2.09 2.28
C GLN A 21 -14.93 -2.56 3.73
N ASP A 22 -15.11 -3.85 4.02
CA ASP A 22 -14.90 -4.38 5.37
C ASP A 22 -13.45 -4.16 5.85
N TRP A 23 -12.46 -4.24 4.96
CA TRP A 23 -11.06 -3.99 5.32
C TRP A 23 -10.84 -2.54 5.74
N GLN A 24 -11.43 -1.61 4.98
CA GLN A 24 -11.39 -0.19 5.31
C GLN A 24 -12.16 0.10 6.59
N GLN A 25 -13.35 -0.48 6.76
CA GLN A 25 -14.16 -0.31 7.96
C GLN A 25 -13.44 -0.85 9.18
N THR A 26 -12.71 -1.97 9.09
CA THR A 26 -11.91 -2.48 10.20
C THR A 26 -10.93 -1.41 10.72
N LEU A 27 -10.20 -0.73 9.83
CA LEU A 27 -9.29 0.35 10.20
C LEU A 27 -10.02 1.57 10.77
N VAL A 28 -11.05 2.05 10.07
CA VAL A 28 -11.76 3.28 10.45
C VAL A 28 -12.44 3.12 11.81
N GLN A 29 -13.08 1.98 12.07
CA GLN A 29 -13.70 1.66 13.35
C GLN A 29 -12.66 1.54 14.46
N ALA A 30 -11.53 0.86 14.20
CA ALA A 30 -10.43 0.78 15.16
C ALA A 30 -9.85 2.17 15.50
N LEU A 31 -9.62 3.04 14.50
CA LEU A 31 -9.16 4.41 14.75
C LEU A 31 -10.19 5.24 15.53
N ALA A 32 -11.48 5.14 15.17
CA ALA A 32 -12.55 5.81 15.90
C ALA A 32 -12.59 5.37 17.37
N PHE A 33 -12.38 4.09 17.65
CA PHE A 33 -12.21 3.59 19.01
C PHE A 33 -10.98 4.20 19.69
N ARG A 34 -9.80 4.18 19.06
CA ARG A 34 -8.57 4.70 19.68
C ARG A 34 -8.61 6.19 19.98
N VAL A 35 -9.37 6.96 19.20
CA VAL A 35 -9.54 8.41 19.42
C VAL A 35 -10.63 8.72 20.45
N SER A 36 -11.73 7.97 20.46
CA SER A 36 -12.91 8.30 21.29
C SER A 36 -13.08 7.45 22.55
N SER A 37 -12.40 6.31 22.64
CA SER A 37 -12.64 5.23 23.63
C SER A 37 -14.07 4.65 23.62
N THR A 38 -14.84 4.85 22.54
CA THR A 38 -16.22 4.33 22.43
C THR A 38 -16.22 2.86 22.04
N SER A 39 -16.62 1.98 22.96
CA SER A 39 -16.53 0.51 22.80
C SER A 39 -17.25 -0.03 21.57
N ALA A 40 -18.38 0.57 21.17
CA ALA A 40 -19.14 0.14 20.00
C ALA A 40 -18.31 0.14 18.69
N TYR A 41 -17.32 1.02 18.58
CA TYR A 41 -16.39 1.03 17.44
C TYR A 41 -15.38 -0.13 17.51
N ALA A 42 -14.86 -0.46 18.70
CA ALA A 42 -14.02 -1.64 18.87
C ALA A 42 -14.80 -2.93 18.57
N ASP A 43 -16.02 -3.05 19.10
CA ASP A 43 -16.91 -4.19 18.86
C ASP A 43 -17.15 -4.40 17.36
N LYS A 44 -17.35 -3.30 16.62
CA LYS A 44 -17.54 -3.36 15.17
C LYS A 44 -16.27 -3.80 14.42
N ALA A 45 -15.10 -3.29 14.80
CA ALA A 45 -13.82 -3.73 14.24
C ALA A 45 -13.58 -5.23 14.52
N VAL A 46 -13.81 -5.68 15.76
CA VAL A 46 -13.67 -7.08 16.17
C VAL A 46 -14.64 -7.99 15.39
N ALA A 47 -15.87 -7.55 15.11
CA ALA A 47 -16.81 -8.32 14.28
C ALA A 47 -16.27 -8.55 12.86
N TYR A 48 -15.67 -7.54 12.21
CA TYR A 48 -15.03 -7.72 10.91
C TYR A 48 -13.83 -8.67 10.99
N ILE A 49 -13.00 -8.55 12.03
CA ILE A 49 -11.87 -9.45 12.27
C ILE A 49 -12.32 -10.90 12.44
N ALA A 50 -13.36 -11.14 13.22
CA ALA A 50 -13.92 -12.47 13.44
C ALA A 50 -14.49 -13.09 12.15
N GLY A 51 -15.08 -12.28 11.26
CA GLY A 51 -15.56 -12.74 9.96
C GLY A 51 -14.46 -13.06 8.96
N TRP A 52 -13.41 -12.22 8.89
CA TRP A 52 -12.36 -12.34 7.88
C TRP A 52 -11.25 -13.31 8.28
N LEU A 53 -10.73 -13.22 9.51
CA LEU A 53 -9.50 -13.91 9.91
C LEU A 53 -9.54 -15.44 9.73
N PRO A 54 -10.62 -16.16 10.07
CA PRO A 54 -10.67 -17.62 9.90
C PRO A 54 -10.82 -18.07 8.43
N ALA A 55 -11.56 -17.29 7.64
CA ALA A 55 -11.99 -17.67 6.29
C ALA A 55 -11.08 -17.15 5.17
N TYR A 56 -10.33 -16.08 5.42
CA TYR A 56 -9.54 -15.43 4.38
C TYR A 56 -8.44 -16.35 3.83
N ARG A 57 -8.30 -16.37 2.51
CA ARG A 57 -7.23 -17.05 1.78
C ARG A 57 -6.73 -16.10 0.70
N SER A 58 -5.44 -15.80 0.74
CA SER A 58 -4.81 -14.92 -0.26
C SER A 58 -4.82 -15.61 -1.64
N SER A 59 -5.29 -14.88 -2.63
CA SER A 59 -5.16 -15.15 -4.07
C SER A 59 -3.74 -14.89 -4.59
N SER A 60 -2.87 -14.29 -3.77
CA SER A 60 -1.53 -13.83 -4.15
C SER A 60 -1.53 -12.78 -5.27
N ASN A 61 -2.69 -12.20 -5.59
CA ASN A 61 -2.82 -11.02 -6.45
C ASN A 61 -2.66 -9.75 -5.59
N PRO A 62 -1.54 -9.01 -5.70
CA PRO A 62 -1.28 -7.86 -4.85
C PRO A 62 -2.16 -6.65 -5.14
N VAL A 63 -2.78 -6.57 -6.33
CA VAL A 63 -3.69 -5.47 -6.70
C VAL A 63 -5.07 -5.72 -6.08
N ASP A 64 -5.56 -6.96 -6.15
CA ASP A 64 -6.83 -7.35 -5.51
C ASP A 64 -6.78 -7.20 -3.99
N GLU A 65 -5.58 -7.35 -3.40
CA GLU A 65 -5.38 -7.38 -1.96
C GLU A 65 -4.67 -6.12 -1.45
N ALA A 66 -4.50 -5.10 -2.30
CA ALA A 66 -3.78 -3.88 -1.96
C ALA A 66 -4.32 -3.18 -0.70
N GLY A 67 -5.63 -3.27 -0.48
CA GLY A 67 -6.34 -2.71 0.67
C GLY A 67 -6.30 -3.57 1.94
N LEU A 68 -5.86 -4.84 1.87
CA LEU A 68 -5.85 -5.76 3.02
C LEU A 68 -5.05 -5.22 4.20
N VAL A 69 -4.01 -4.40 3.95
CA VAL A 69 -3.24 -3.75 5.01
C VAL A 69 -4.11 -2.92 5.98
N GLN A 70 -5.23 -2.35 5.51
CA GLN A 70 -6.15 -1.60 6.36
C GLN A 70 -6.82 -2.53 7.39
N PHE A 71 -7.22 -3.73 6.96
CA PHE A 71 -7.70 -4.76 7.86
C PHE A 71 -6.65 -5.13 8.92
N LEU A 72 -5.39 -5.30 8.52
CA LEU A 72 -4.30 -5.66 9.43
C LEU A 72 -3.99 -4.55 10.45
N PHE A 73 -3.99 -3.29 10.03
CA PHE A 73 -3.82 -2.16 10.94
C PHE A 73 -4.99 -2.04 11.90
N GLY A 74 -6.23 -2.21 11.43
CA GLY A 74 -7.39 -2.22 12.31
C GLY A 74 -7.30 -3.35 13.34
N LEU A 75 -6.91 -4.56 12.92
CA LEU A 75 -6.65 -5.69 13.81
C LEU A 75 -5.59 -5.39 14.88
N ASP A 76 -4.49 -4.74 14.50
CA ASP A 76 -3.44 -4.40 15.44
C ASP A 76 -3.89 -3.36 16.47
N LEU A 77 -4.66 -2.35 16.04
CA LEU A 77 -5.15 -1.27 16.89
C LEU A 77 -6.19 -1.70 17.93
N VAL A 78 -6.92 -2.80 17.71
CA VAL A 78 -7.90 -3.36 18.68
C VAL A 78 -7.49 -4.72 19.19
N ARG A 79 -6.21 -5.10 19.06
CA ARG A 79 -5.72 -6.45 19.37
C ARG A 79 -6.10 -6.90 20.78
N GLU A 80 -6.13 -5.99 21.75
CA GLU A 80 -6.50 -6.27 23.14
C GLU A 80 -7.99 -6.63 23.34
N HIS A 81 -8.84 -6.37 22.34
CA HIS A 81 -10.28 -6.70 22.34
C HIS A 81 -10.59 -7.97 21.52
N VAL A 82 -9.61 -8.51 20.80
CA VAL A 82 -9.78 -9.73 20.00
C VAL A 82 -9.80 -10.95 20.93
N SER A 83 -10.70 -11.90 20.68
CA SER A 83 -10.80 -13.12 21.51
C SER A 83 -9.48 -13.90 21.56
N ALA A 84 -9.26 -14.66 22.64
CA ALA A 84 -8.06 -15.48 22.78
C ALA A 84 -7.92 -16.50 21.63
N GLU A 85 -9.03 -17.06 21.15
CA GLU A 85 -9.03 -17.99 20.01
C GLU A 85 -8.54 -17.31 18.72
N LEU A 86 -9.05 -16.12 18.40
CA LEU A 86 -8.63 -15.39 17.22
C LEU A 86 -7.20 -14.88 17.35
N THR A 87 -6.81 -14.42 18.54
CA THR A 87 -5.44 -13.99 18.84
C THR A 87 -4.43 -15.09 18.57
N ALA A 88 -4.73 -16.33 18.94
CA ALA A 88 -3.86 -17.49 18.68
C ALA A 88 -3.67 -17.79 17.18
N ARG A 89 -4.57 -17.32 16.30
CA ARG A 89 -4.49 -17.53 14.84
C ARG A 89 -3.63 -16.49 14.12
N ILE A 90 -3.41 -15.33 14.74
CA ILE A 90 -2.73 -14.18 14.12
C ILE A 90 -1.34 -14.54 13.58
N PRO A 91 -0.45 -15.24 14.33
CA PRO A 91 0.89 -15.53 13.83
C PRO A 91 0.88 -16.43 12.58
N ALA A 92 0.04 -17.46 12.59
CA ALA A 92 -0.10 -18.38 11.46
C ALA A 92 -0.69 -17.67 10.22
N PHE A 93 -1.66 -16.79 10.43
CA PHE A 93 -2.21 -15.95 9.36
C PHE A 93 -1.15 -15.02 8.75
N GLY A 94 -0.36 -14.33 9.58
CA GLY A 94 0.75 -13.50 9.14
C GLY A 94 1.77 -14.29 8.31
N ALA A 95 2.14 -15.49 8.77
CA ALA A 95 3.08 -16.36 8.07
C ALA A 95 2.54 -16.79 6.68
N GLN A 96 1.26 -17.15 6.60
CA GLN A 96 0.60 -17.51 5.33
C GLN A 96 0.57 -16.34 4.35
N LEU A 97 0.38 -15.11 4.85
CA LEU A 97 0.40 -13.90 4.02
C LEU A 97 1.81 -13.58 3.52
N ALA A 98 2.82 -13.66 4.39
CA ALA A 98 4.22 -13.49 3.99
C ALA A 98 4.63 -14.54 2.94
N GLU A 99 4.28 -15.80 3.18
CA GLU A 99 4.53 -16.89 2.23
C GLU A 99 3.85 -16.66 0.87
N ALA A 100 2.59 -16.19 0.87
CA ALA A 100 1.83 -15.92 -0.36
C ALA A 100 2.56 -14.95 -1.30
N TYR A 101 3.21 -13.94 -0.73
CA TYR A 101 3.85 -12.87 -1.50
C TYR A 101 5.35 -13.01 -1.70
N LEU A 102 6.02 -13.84 -0.91
CA LEU A 102 7.46 -14.08 -1.01
C LEU A 102 7.81 -15.38 -1.75
N THR A 103 6.84 -16.26 -1.99
CA THR A 103 7.06 -17.54 -2.69
C THR A 103 6.89 -17.38 -4.21
N PRO A 104 7.93 -17.57 -5.03
CA PRO A 104 7.84 -17.39 -6.49
C PRO A 104 6.78 -18.27 -7.16
N ALA A 105 6.58 -19.50 -6.68
CA ALA A 105 5.60 -20.44 -7.22
C ALA A 105 4.13 -20.01 -7.03
N ARG A 106 3.86 -19.07 -6.11
CA ARG A 106 2.52 -18.52 -5.86
C ARG A 106 2.27 -17.21 -6.60
N ARG A 107 3.26 -16.68 -7.32
CA ARG A 107 3.20 -15.38 -7.96
C ARG A 107 2.15 -15.36 -9.07
N VAL A 108 1.25 -14.39 -9.01
CA VAL A 108 0.31 -14.04 -10.09
C VAL A 108 0.84 -12.85 -10.88
N GLY A 109 0.64 -12.84 -12.20
CA GLY A 109 1.09 -11.79 -13.12
C GLY A 109 2.35 -12.17 -13.90
N ASP A 110 2.62 -11.45 -14.99
CA ASP A 110 3.82 -11.65 -15.82
C ASP A 110 5.09 -11.06 -15.18
N ASP A 111 6.24 -11.27 -15.80
CA ASP A 111 7.53 -10.83 -15.26
C ASP A 111 7.66 -9.31 -15.14
N SER A 112 6.90 -8.51 -15.92
CA SER A 112 6.89 -7.05 -15.76
C SER A 112 6.33 -6.63 -14.40
N THR A 113 5.48 -7.46 -13.79
CA THR A 113 4.92 -7.23 -12.46
C THR A 113 5.94 -7.35 -11.33
N LEU A 114 7.17 -7.83 -11.62
CA LEU A 114 8.28 -7.82 -10.67
C LEU A 114 8.97 -6.45 -10.59
N LEU A 115 8.77 -5.59 -11.59
CA LEU A 115 9.46 -4.31 -11.72
C LEU A 115 8.57 -3.12 -11.39
N ASN A 116 7.26 -3.30 -11.37
CA ASN A 116 6.28 -2.21 -11.26
C ASN A 116 5.55 -2.21 -9.91
N ASN A 117 4.52 -1.36 -9.78
CA ASN A 117 3.70 -1.22 -8.57
C ASN A 117 3.17 -2.55 -7.98
N TRP A 118 2.96 -3.60 -8.79
CA TRP A 118 2.53 -4.90 -8.28
C TRP A 118 3.52 -5.43 -7.27
N GLN A 119 4.81 -5.37 -7.56
CA GLN A 119 5.84 -5.82 -6.64
C GLN A 119 5.94 -4.91 -5.42
N SER A 120 5.70 -3.60 -5.56
CA SER A 120 5.59 -2.70 -4.41
C SER A 120 4.46 -3.14 -3.46
N HIS A 121 3.31 -3.51 -3.99
CA HIS A 121 2.20 -4.05 -3.21
C HIS A 121 2.49 -5.44 -2.63
N ARG A 122 3.18 -6.34 -3.36
CA ARG A 122 3.65 -7.63 -2.80
C ARG A 122 4.55 -7.40 -1.59
N VAL A 123 5.53 -6.49 -1.71
CA VAL A 123 6.44 -6.13 -0.63
C VAL A 123 5.68 -5.57 0.57
N LYS A 124 4.71 -4.67 0.37
CA LYS A 124 3.85 -4.15 1.45
C LYS A 124 3.13 -5.27 2.19
N LEU A 125 2.44 -6.15 1.47
CA LEU A 125 1.63 -7.21 2.05
C LEU A 125 2.50 -8.30 2.71
N ALA A 126 3.62 -8.64 2.10
CA ALA A 126 4.62 -9.54 2.70
C ALA A 126 5.19 -8.96 4.00
N THR A 127 5.51 -7.67 4.03
CA THR A 127 6.04 -6.99 5.22
C THR A 127 5.01 -6.99 6.35
N ALA A 128 3.76 -6.66 6.05
CA ALA A 128 2.68 -6.71 7.03
C ALA A 128 2.50 -8.13 7.59
N GLY A 129 2.47 -9.15 6.72
CA GLY A 129 2.40 -10.56 7.13
C GLY A 129 3.59 -10.99 7.98
N ALA A 130 4.80 -10.58 7.60
CA ALA A 130 6.04 -10.92 8.30
C ALA A 130 6.05 -10.40 9.73
N TYR A 131 5.77 -9.11 9.95
CA TYR A 131 5.71 -8.55 11.29
C TYR A 131 4.54 -9.11 12.10
N LEU A 132 3.39 -9.36 11.46
CA LEU A 132 2.24 -9.99 12.13
C LEU A 132 2.56 -11.42 12.59
N SER A 133 3.40 -12.14 11.84
CA SER A 133 3.84 -13.50 12.20
C SER A 133 4.83 -13.53 13.35
N GLY A 134 5.62 -12.47 13.54
CA GLY A 134 6.76 -12.45 14.46
C GLY A 134 7.93 -13.36 14.04
N ASP A 135 7.86 -14.03 12.88
CA ASP A 135 8.92 -14.92 12.40
C ASP A 135 10.03 -14.10 11.70
N LYS A 136 11.22 -14.09 12.31
CA LYS A 136 12.40 -13.40 11.79
C LYS A 136 12.73 -13.80 10.35
N ARG A 137 12.51 -15.07 9.96
CA ARG A 137 12.77 -15.53 8.60
C ARG A 137 11.93 -14.79 7.58
N TRP A 138 10.66 -14.54 7.90
CA TRP A 138 9.78 -13.77 7.02
C TRP A 138 10.14 -12.29 7.00
N ILE A 139 10.57 -11.72 8.13
CA ILE A 139 11.03 -10.33 8.20
C ILE A 139 12.29 -10.12 7.34
N ASP A 140 13.26 -11.02 7.44
CA ASP A 140 14.50 -10.97 6.65
C ASP A 140 14.20 -11.11 5.15
N ALA A 141 13.30 -12.03 4.78
CA ALA A 141 12.89 -12.22 3.39
C ALA A 141 12.11 -11.02 2.83
N ALA A 142 11.22 -10.41 3.63
CA ALA A 142 10.53 -9.18 3.25
C ALA A 142 11.50 -8.01 3.07
N ARG A 143 12.51 -7.87 3.95
CA ARG A 143 13.59 -6.88 3.79
C ARG A 143 14.34 -7.09 2.49
N ALA A 144 14.76 -8.32 2.19
CA ALA A 144 15.47 -8.64 0.97
C ALA A 144 14.64 -8.28 -0.28
N ALA A 145 13.34 -8.61 -0.28
CA ALA A 145 12.42 -8.26 -1.35
C ALA A 145 12.25 -6.73 -1.49
N PHE A 146 12.12 -6.00 -0.39
CA PHE A 146 12.04 -4.55 -0.37
C PHE A 146 13.29 -3.91 -0.98
N ILE A 147 14.48 -4.27 -0.50
CA ILE A 147 15.76 -3.72 -0.98
C ILE A 147 15.95 -4.03 -2.46
N GLY A 148 15.69 -5.28 -2.87
CA GLY A 148 15.81 -5.71 -4.26
C GLY A 148 14.88 -4.93 -5.20
N HIS A 149 13.62 -4.78 -4.79
CA HIS A 149 12.63 -4.06 -5.59
C HIS A 149 12.94 -2.57 -5.72
N VAL A 150 13.25 -1.88 -4.62
CA VAL A 150 13.60 -0.44 -4.67
C VAL A 150 14.75 -0.18 -5.64
N ARG A 151 15.76 -1.05 -5.66
CA ARG A 151 16.92 -0.92 -6.56
C ARG A 151 16.57 -1.11 -8.04
N GLN A 152 15.55 -1.89 -8.36
CA GLN A 152 15.13 -2.18 -9.74
C GLN A 152 14.06 -1.21 -10.25
N ASN A 153 13.16 -0.79 -9.36
CA ASN A 153 12.01 0.02 -9.71
C ASN A 153 12.32 1.52 -9.78
N VAL A 154 13.17 2.03 -8.87
CA VAL A 154 13.56 3.45 -8.87
C VAL A 154 14.86 3.63 -9.65
N ARG A 155 14.78 4.39 -10.74
CA ARG A 155 15.93 4.70 -11.61
C ARG A 155 16.88 5.69 -10.95
N ASP A 156 18.07 5.82 -11.52
CA ASP A 156 19.10 6.72 -11.00
C ASP A 156 18.70 8.21 -11.07
N ASP A 157 17.73 8.57 -11.93
CA ASP A 157 17.17 9.92 -12.01
C ASP A 157 16.00 10.17 -11.02
N GLY A 158 15.61 9.15 -10.25
CA GLY A 158 14.47 9.18 -9.32
C GLY A 158 13.12 8.80 -9.95
N SER A 159 13.00 8.72 -11.27
CA SER A 159 11.77 8.26 -11.90
C SER A 159 11.49 6.78 -11.57
N THR A 160 10.21 6.41 -11.50
CA THR A 160 9.81 5.02 -11.24
C THR A 160 9.62 4.24 -12.53
N TYR A 161 9.77 2.92 -12.47
CA TYR A 161 9.55 2.04 -13.60
C TYR A 161 8.18 2.26 -14.24
N ASP A 162 7.13 2.34 -13.41
CA ASP A 162 5.76 2.59 -13.84
C ASP A 162 5.58 3.87 -14.64
N PHE A 163 6.23 4.97 -14.24
CA PHE A 163 6.12 6.24 -14.95
C PHE A 163 6.55 6.12 -16.42
N ALA A 164 7.66 5.43 -16.69
CA ALA A 164 8.14 5.24 -18.06
C ALA A 164 7.21 4.38 -18.92
N GLN A 165 6.43 3.48 -18.31
CA GLN A 165 5.50 2.62 -19.06
C GLN A 165 4.14 3.29 -19.28
N ARG A 166 3.69 4.08 -18.31
CA ARG A 166 2.30 4.54 -18.20
C ARG A 166 2.14 6.03 -18.37
N ASP A 167 3.22 6.79 -18.28
CA ASP A 167 3.23 8.25 -18.38
C ASP A 167 2.22 8.89 -17.40
N ALA A 168 2.29 8.45 -16.14
CA ALA A 168 1.26 8.71 -15.13
C ALA A 168 1.87 8.89 -13.74
N MET A 169 1.72 10.09 -13.15
CA MET A 169 2.08 10.40 -11.77
C MET A 169 1.20 9.63 -10.79
N HIS A 170 -0.04 9.30 -11.17
CA HIS A 170 -0.88 8.38 -10.40
C HIS A 170 -0.13 7.08 -10.06
N TYR A 171 0.57 6.52 -11.05
CA TYR A 171 1.34 5.30 -10.87
C TYR A 171 2.69 5.47 -10.19
N VAL A 172 3.24 6.70 -10.16
CA VAL A 172 4.38 7.02 -9.28
C VAL A 172 3.94 6.92 -7.83
N VAL A 173 2.79 7.52 -7.48
CA VAL A 173 2.23 7.45 -6.12
C VAL A 173 1.85 6.00 -5.76
N PHE A 174 1.09 5.33 -6.63
CA PHE A 174 0.63 3.96 -6.43
C PHE A 174 1.80 2.96 -6.29
N ASN A 175 2.96 3.29 -6.84
CA ASN A 175 4.18 2.53 -6.68
C ASN A 175 4.96 2.85 -5.38
N LEU A 176 5.11 4.13 -5.02
CA LEU A 176 5.95 4.55 -3.89
C LEU A 176 5.26 4.38 -2.54
N GLU A 177 3.95 4.65 -2.46
CA GLU A 177 3.20 4.59 -1.20
C GLU A 177 3.30 3.22 -0.51
N PRO A 178 3.10 2.07 -1.20
CA PRO A 178 3.26 0.78 -0.57
C PRO A 178 4.69 0.49 -0.07
N LEU A 179 5.72 1.09 -0.67
CA LEU A 179 7.10 0.98 -0.20
C LEU A 179 7.31 1.80 1.06
N LEU A 180 6.79 3.03 1.12
CA LEU A 180 6.86 3.83 2.34
C LEU A 180 6.02 3.21 3.48
N MET A 181 4.92 2.53 3.17
CA MET A 181 4.20 1.71 4.14
C MET A 181 5.07 0.58 4.70
N ALA A 182 5.73 -0.19 3.84
CA ALA A 182 6.61 -1.27 4.28
C ALA A 182 7.75 -0.75 5.17
N ALA A 183 8.38 0.37 4.76
CA ALA A 183 9.42 1.02 5.55
C ALA A 183 8.91 1.54 6.90
N SER A 184 7.70 2.12 6.93
CA SER A 184 7.05 2.57 8.17
C SER A 184 6.72 1.43 9.13
N MET A 185 6.23 0.30 8.62
CA MET A 185 6.03 -0.91 9.44
C MET A 185 7.37 -1.36 10.03
N ALA A 186 8.43 -1.39 9.23
CA ALA A 186 9.76 -1.75 9.72
C ALA A 186 10.28 -0.79 10.79
N ALA A 187 10.10 0.52 10.59
CA ALA A 187 10.50 1.55 11.54
C ALA A 187 9.77 1.42 12.88
N ALA A 188 8.47 1.08 12.86
CA ALA A 188 7.69 0.80 14.08
C ALA A 188 8.24 -0.39 14.89
N HIS A 189 9.02 -1.26 14.27
CA HIS A 189 9.74 -2.38 14.90
C HIS A 189 11.25 -2.11 15.09
N GLY A 190 11.71 -0.86 14.95
CA GLY A 190 13.10 -0.48 15.17
C GLY A 190 14.05 -0.79 14.01
N HIS A 191 13.53 -1.09 12.81
CA HIS A 191 14.33 -1.35 11.62
C HIS A 191 14.26 -0.19 10.63
N ASP A 192 15.40 0.40 10.31
CA ASP A 192 15.48 1.47 9.30
C ASP A 192 15.67 0.89 7.88
N TRP A 193 14.55 0.58 7.21
CA TRP A 193 14.59 0.14 5.81
C TRP A 193 14.65 1.33 4.84
N TYR A 194 14.12 2.49 5.22
CA TYR A 194 14.13 3.69 4.40
C TYR A 194 15.54 4.24 4.19
N GLY A 195 16.33 4.31 5.26
CA GLY A 195 17.73 4.74 5.28
C GLY A 195 18.74 3.64 4.94
N ALA A 196 18.27 2.44 4.54
CA ALA A 196 19.15 1.31 4.29
C ALA A 196 20.21 1.65 3.21
N PRO A 197 21.52 1.46 3.49
CA PRO A 197 22.58 1.84 2.55
C PRO A 197 22.49 1.09 1.21
N GLU A 198 21.91 -0.11 1.21
CA GLU A 198 21.75 -0.93 0.01
C GLU A 198 20.83 -0.29 -1.04
N ILE A 199 19.85 0.54 -0.64
CA ILE A 199 18.99 1.26 -1.59
C ILE A 199 19.58 2.61 -2.03
N ARG A 200 20.64 3.08 -1.38
CA ARG A 200 21.38 4.32 -1.72
C ARG A 200 20.49 5.56 -1.86
N GLY A 201 19.55 5.75 -0.93
CA GLY A 201 18.66 6.92 -0.93
C GLY A 201 17.65 7.00 -2.08
N ARG A 202 17.42 5.89 -2.82
CA ARG A 202 16.51 5.89 -3.97
C ARG A 202 15.10 6.37 -3.67
N LEU A 203 14.53 6.00 -2.52
CA LEU A 203 13.19 6.46 -2.14
C LEU A 203 13.14 7.98 -1.94
N ALA A 204 14.15 8.57 -1.30
CA ALA A 204 14.28 10.02 -1.20
C ALA A 204 14.44 10.68 -2.58
N SER A 205 15.23 10.07 -3.47
CA SER A 205 15.38 10.55 -4.85
C SER A 205 14.07 10.56 -5.63
N ALA A 206 13.25 9.50 -5.48
CA ALA A 206 11.96 9.42 -6.17
C ALA A 206 10.93 10.42 -5.64
N LEU A 207 10.92 10.64 -4.32
CA LEU A 207 10.11 11.70 -3.71
C LEU A 207 10.56 13.08 -4.20
N ASN A 208 11.87 13.36 -4.21
CA ASN A 208 12.40 14.63 -4.73
C ASN A 208 12.10 14.84 -6.22
N TRP A 209 12.09 13.77 -7.03
CA TRP A 209 11.68 13.82 -8.42
C TRP A 209 10.20 14.20 -8.59
N LEU A 210 9.31 13.67 -7.74
CA LEU A 210 7.87 13.98 -7.76
C LEU A 210 7.55 15.37 -7.16
N ALA A 211 8.40 15.89 -6.27
CA ALA A 211 8.11 17.08 -5.45
C ALA A 211 7.71 18.34 -6.23
N PRO A 212 8.29 18.68 -7.41
CA PRO A 212 7.84 19.84 -8.18
C PRO A 212 6.38 19.73 -8.62
N PHE A 213 5.90 18.54 -8.98
CA PHE A 213 4.50 18.33 -9.35
C PHE A 213 3.60 18.41 -8.13
N ALA A 214 4.00 17.78 -7.02
CA ALA A 214 3.24 17.81 -5.76
C ALA A 214 3.10 19.25 -5.20
N ARG A 215 4.13 20.08 -5.35
CA ARG A 215 4.09 21.52 -4.99
C ARG A 215 3.26 22.36 -5.96
N GLY A 216 2.90 21.83 -7.13
CA GLY A 216 2.19 22.56 -8.19
C GLY A 216 3.09 23.46 -9.04
N GLU A 217 4.41 23.27 -8.98
CA GLU A 217 5.40 23.99 -9.81
C GLU A 217 5.50 23.41 -11.22
N ARG A 218 5.08 22.15 -11.38
CA ARG A 218 4.94 21.47 -12.66
C ARG A 218 3.58 20.79 -12.73
N GLN A 219 3.05 20.69 -13.94
CA GLN A 219 1.82 19.94 -14.23
C GLN A 219 2.17 18.74 -15.12
N HIS A 220 1.34 17.70 -15.04
CA HIS A 220 1.46 16.50 -15.85
C HIS A 220 0.07 16.13 -16.39
N GLU A 221 -0.01 15.80 -17.67
CA GLU A 221 -1.22 15.23 -18.26
C GLU A 221 -1.09 13.70 -18.26
N GLU A 222 -2.00 13.03 -17.58
CA GLU A 222 -1.89 11.59 -17.29
C GLU A 222 -2.17 10.75 -18.54
N PHE A 223 -1.36 9.68 -18.71
CA PHE A 223 -1.52 8.61 -19.69
C PHE A 223 -1.34 8.98 -21.17
N VAL A 224 -0.87 10.18 -21.50
CA VAL A 224 -0.69 10.65 -22.89
C VAL A 224 0.20 9.71 -23.70
N HIS A 225 1.27 9.19 -23.08
CA HIS A 225 2.20 8.25 -23.70
C HIS A 225 2.15 6.84 -23.07
N SER A 226 1.03 6.45 -22.45
CA SER A 226 0.91 5.10 -21.88
C SER A 226 1.02 4.01 -22.95
N THR A 227 1.86 3.02 -22.69
CA THR A 227 2.02 1.81 -23.51
C THR A 227 1.17 0.64 -23.01
N VAL A 228 0.46 0.81 -21.90
CA VAL A 228 -0.30 -0.25 -21.24
C VAL A 228 -1.72 -0.31 -21.79
N LYS A 229 -2.06 -1.41 -22.47
CA LYS A 229 -3.38 -1.61 -23.12
C LYS A 229 -4.58 -1.41 -22.18
N PHE A 230 -4.44 -1.81 -20.93
CA PHE A 230 -5.54 -1.67 -19.96
C PHE A 230 -5.79 -0.21 -19.54
N ASP A 231 -4.80 0.68 -19.65
CA ASP A 231 -4.98 2.12 -19.39
C ASP A 231 -5.82 2.72 -20.52
N ALA A 232 -5.52 2.40 -21.77
CA ALA A 232 -6.32 2.80 -22.92
C ALA A 232 -7.78 2.30 -22.82
N ARG A 233 -7.99 1.07 -22.34
CA ARG A 233 -9.33 0.52 -22.10
C ARG A 233 -10.08 1.29 -21.02
N ARG A 234 -9.41 1.68 -19.94
CA ARG A 234 -10.02 2.48 -18.85
C ARG A 234 -10.35 3.90 -19.30
N ALA A 235 -9.47 4.52 -20.09
CA ALA A 235 -9.73 5.82 -20.71
C ALA A 235 -10.95 5.76 -21.65
N ALA A 236 -11.02 4.75 -22.54
CA ALA A 236 -12.15 4.56 -23.46
C ALA A 236 -13.49 4.31 -22.74
N ALA A 237 -13.44 3.71 -21.55
CA ALA A 237 -14.59 3.50 -20.69
C ALA A 237 -14.91 4.71 -19.78
N ASN A 238 -14.21 5.85 -19.94
CA ASN A 238 -14.34 7.05 -19.11
C ASN A 238 -14.18 6.78 -17.61
N VAL A 239 -13.32 5.83 -17.24
CA VAL A 239 -13.00 5.60 -15.83
C VAL A 239 -12.28 6.84 -15.31
N LYS A 240 -12.82 7.41 -14.22
CA LYS A 240 -12.24 8.61 -13.57
C LYS A 240 -10.76 8.38 -13.25
N GLY A 241 -9.93 9.35 -13.58
CA GLY A 241 -8.50 9.34 -13.30
C GLY A 241 -7.62 8.67 -14.38
N TYR A 242 -8.18 8.32 -15.55
CA TYR A 242 -7.41 7.76 -16.69
C TYR A 242 -7.21 8.74 -17.87
N ALA A 243 -7.40 10.04 -17.62
CA ALA A 243 -7.14 11.12 -18.57
C ALA A 243 -7.09 12.48 -17.85
N GLY A 244 -6.48 13.48 -18.49
CA GLY A 244 -6.45 14.87 -18.03
C GLY A 244 -5.30 15.18 -17.06
N LEU A 245 -5.32 16.38 -16.48
CA LEU A 245 -4.26 16.83 -15.58
C LEU A 245 -4.24 16.03 -14.27
N TRP A 246 -3.05 15.60 -13.87
CA TRP A 246 -2.81 14.99 -12.58
C TRP A 246 -3.18 15.94 -11.44
N GLN A 247 -3.85 15.41 -10.41
CA GLN A 247 -4.25 16.18 -9.24
C GLN A 247 -3.19 16.04 -8.15
N ARG A 248 -2.51 17.14 -7.81
CA ARG A 248 -1.38 17.12 -6.85
C ARG A 248 -1.72 16.50 -5.48
N ASN A 249 -2.98 16.63 -5.03
CA ASN A 249 -3.44 16.07 -3.76
C ASN A 249 -3.51 14.53 -3.77
N GLU A 250 -3.37 13.87 -4.93
CA GLU A 250 -3.15 12.42 -4.97
C GLU A 250 -1.85 12.00 -4.28
N ALA A 251 -0.84 12.88 -4.18
CA ALA A 251 0.40 12.59 -3.46
C ALA A 251 0.33 12.90 -1.95
N ALA A 252 -0.81 13.36 -1.43
CA ALA A 252 -0.89 13.89 -0.08
C ALA A 252 -0.56 12.86 1.00
N ASP A 253 -1.14 11.66 0.88
CA ASP A 253 -0.88 10.56 1.80
C ASP A 253 0.57 10.10 1.71
N LEU A 254 1.09 9.90 0.50
CA LEU A 254 2.50 9.58 0.24
C LEU A 254 3.47 10.52 0.98
N TYR A 255 3.31 11.83 0.82
CA TYR A 255 4.20 12.80 1.46
C TYR A 255 4.00 12.88 2.97
N ARG A 256 2.79 12.63 3.47
CA ARG A 256 2.57 12.53 4.91
C ARG A 256 3.36 11.38 5.51
N ILE A 257 3.30 10.21 4.89
CA ILE A 257 4.07 9.03 5.30
C ILE A 257 5.57 9.33 5.20
N ALA A 258 6.01 9.92 4.08
CA ALA A 258 7.40 10.28 3.86
C ALA A 258 7.94 11.19 4.95
N SER A 259 7.16 12.19 5.39
CA SER A 259 7.60 13.14 6.42
C SER A 259 7.86 12.51 7.79
N HIS A 260 7.28 11.34 8.06
CA HIS A 260 7.53 10.55 9.26
C HIS A 260 8.79 9.71 9.20
N LEU A 261 9.19 9.31 8.00
CA LEU A 261 10.44 8.58 7.76
C LEU A 261 11.62 9.53 7.59
N ASP A 262 11.38 10.70 6.99
CA ASP A 262 12.40 11.68 6.65
C ASP A 262 11.86 13.12 6.75
N PRO A 263 12.33 13.91 7.73
CA PRO A 263 11.86 15.28 7.96
C PRO A 263 12.01 16.23 6.75
N GLN A 264 12.86 15.93 5.76
CA GLN A 264 13.04 16.79 4.59
C GLN A 264 11.74 16.98 3.79
N PHE A 265 10.80 16.02 3.88
CA PHE A 265 9.54 16.05 3.14
C PHE A 265 8.40 16.78 3.86
N ARG A 266 8.63 17.27 5.10
CA ARG A 266 7.60 17.96 5.88
C ARG A 266 7.01 19.17 5.15
N ALA A 267 7.85 19.97 4.49
CA ALA A 267 7.39 21.16 3.76
C ALA A 267 6.41 20.82 2.62
N VAL A 268 6.67 19.74 1.88
CA VAL A 268 5.76 19.26 0.82
C VAL A 268 4.48 18.71 1.45
N SER A 269 4.59 17.92 2.51
CA SER A 269 3.44 17.31 3.19
C SER A 269 2.44 18.35 3.74
N VAL A 270 2.94 19.41 4.39
CA VAL A 270 2.08 20.47 4.96
C VAL A 270 1.34 21.25 3.86
N GLY A 271 1.86 21.28 2.64
CA GLY A 271 1.19 21.90 1.48
C GLY A 271 0.09 21.03 0.84
N LEU A 272 -0.18 19.83 1.37
CA LEU A 272 -1.10 18.86 0.79
C LEU A 272 -2.15 18.38 1.81
N ASP A 273 -3.31 17.97 1.31
CA ASP A 273 -4.44 17.55 2.15
C ASP A 273 -4.49 16.02 2.34
N ALA A 274 -3.60 15.49 3.19
CA ALA A 274 -3.59 14.06 3.49
C ALA A 274 -4.90 13.61 4.13
N THR A 275 -5.36 12.40 3.87
CA THR A 275 -6.64 11.88 4.37
C THR A 275 -6.69 11.84 5.90
N PRO A 276 -7.88 11.94 6.53
CA PRO A 276 -8.00 11.83 7.99
C PRO A 276 -7.37 10.55 8.56
N VAL A 277 -7.49 9.44 7.83
CA VAL A 277 -6.91 8.14 8.21
C VAL A 277 -5.38 8.24 8.28
N VAL A 278 -4.74 8.71 7.19
CA VAL A 278 -3.28 8.81 7.15
C VAL A 278 -2.74 9.85 8.12
N ARG A 279 -3.43 10.99 8.32
CA ARG A 279 -3.05 11.97 9.36
C ARG A 279 -3.11 11.40 10.77
N THR A 280 -4.03 10.48 11.04
CA THR A 280 -4.15 9.84 12.35
C THR A 280 -3.05 8.80 12.57
N LEU A 281 -2.73 8.01 11.54
CA LEU A 281 -1.65 7.02 11.60
C LEU A 281 -0.26 7.66 11.59
N PHE A 282 -0.10 8.77 10.88
CA PHE A 282 1.14 9.51 10.69
C PHE A 282 0.93 10.98 11.10
N PRO A 283 0.97 11.33 12.40
CA PRO A 283 0.87 12.72 12.86
C PRO A 283 1.99 13.63 12.29
N ALA A 284 1.88 14.96 12.40
CA ALA A 284 2.91 15.88 11.88
C ALA A 284 4.12 16.02 12.81
#